data_AF-A0A355UI34-F1
#
_entry.id   AF-A0A355UI34-F1
#
_cell.length_a   1.000
_cell.length_b   1.000
_cell.length_c   1.000
_cell.angle_alpha   90.00
_cell.angle_beta   90.00
_cell.angle_gamma   90.00
#
_symmetry.space_group_name_H-M   'P 1'
#
loop_
_entity.id
_entity.type
_entity.pdbx_description
1 polymer ?
#
loop_
_entity_poly.entity_id
_entity_poly.type
_entity_poly.pdbx_seq_one_letter_code
_entity_poly.pdbx_strand_id
1 'polypeptide(L)'
;ALVFFLSSGIIADFYAMPKLKLVIQVMSVNLIILAFQVIQKTILTIKIDFKTQAKASLISVIIGGAIGIVMAYKGFGVWALVAQFTAINLFQTSLYWYFEKWRPKLIFSKSSFSRLFGFGSKILLANLIHTIYLNLYTLVIGKRFSATDLGYYTR
;
A
#
# COMPACT_ATOMS: atom_id res chain seq x y z
N ALA A 1 -4.61 -4.11 8.83
CA ALA A 1 -5.85 -3.32 8.66
C ALA A 1 -6.47 -2.97 10.01
N LEU A 2 -6.96 -3.95 10.79
CA LEU A 2 -7.65 -3.71 12.07
C LEU A 2 -6.83 -2.91 13.10
N VAL A 3 -5.55 -3.24 13.29
CA VAL A 3 -4.66 -2.47 14.19
C VAL A 3 -4.64 -0.99 13.77
N PHE A 4 -4.31 -0.69 12.51
CA PHE A 4 -4.32 0.69 12.00
C PHE A 4 -5.68 1.38 12.08
N PHE A 5 -6.77 0.64 11.86
CA PHE A 5 -8.13 1.19 11.96
C PHE A 5 -8.45 1.64 13.39
N LEU A 6 -8.12 0.81 14.39
CA LEU A 6 -8.34 1.10 15.82
C LEU A 6 -7.37 2.15 16.35
N SER A 7 -6.11 2.12 15.93
CA SER A 7 -5.08 3.08 16.32
C SER A 7 -5.24 4.46 15.65
N SER A 8 -6.08 4.59 14.62
CA SER A 8 -6.25 5.83 13.84
C SER A 8 -6.64 7.04 14.69
N GLY A 9 -7.41 6.86 15.76
CA GLY A 9 -7.78 7.93 16.69
C GLY A 9 -6.56 8.48 17.44
N ILE A 10 -5.79 7.60 18.06
CA ILE A 10 -4.59 7.96 18.83
C ILE A 10 -3.57 8.68 17.94
N ILE A 11 -3.42 8.23 16.69
CA ILE A 11 -2.51 8.85 15.72
C ILE A 11 -3.02 10.24 15.30
N ALA A 12 -4.32 10.37 15.02
CA ALA A 12 -4.90 11.67 14.64
C ALA A 12 -4.78 12.70 15.78
N ASP A 13 -4.94 12.26 17.03
CA ASP A 13 -4.79 13.10 18.21
C ASP A 13 -3.32 13.50 18.42
N PHE A 14 -2.37 12.58 18.19
CA PHE A 14 -0.94 12.87 18.25
C PHE A 14 -0.50 13.95 17.24
N TYR A 15 -1.07 13.94 16.03
CA TYR A 15 -0.80 14.94 14.99
C TYR A 15 -1.73 16.16 15.04
N ALA A 16 -2.66 16.23 16.00
CA ALA A 16 -3.68 17.28 16.11
C ALA A 16 -4.46 17.53 14.79
N MET A 17 -4.64 16.49 13.96
CA MET A 17 -5.27 16.57 12.64
C MET A 17 -6.46 15.60 12.56
N PRO A 18 -7.69 16.01 12.91
CA PRO A 18 -8.84 15.11 12.94
C PRO A 18 -9.19 14.52 11.57
N LYS A 19 -8.86 15.21 10.47
CA LYS A 19 -9.02 14.69 9.09
C LYS A 19 -8.15 13.45 8.82
N LEU A 20 -7.05 13.29 9.55
CA LEU A 20 -6.11 12.17 9.38
C LEU A 20 -6.73 10.82 9.79
N LYS A 21 -7.65 10.83 10.77
CA LYS A 21 -8.34 9.63 11.24
C LYS A 21 -9.02 8.89 10.09
N LEU A 22 -9.84 9.61 9.32
CA LEU A 22 -10.59 9.04 8.19
C LEU A 22 -9.65 8.57 7.07
N VAL A 23 -8.56 9.31 6.81
CA VAL A 23 -7.55 8.91 5.81
C VAL A 23 -6.88 7.58 6.20
N ILE A 24 -6.44 7.45 7.45
CA ILE A 24 -5.81 6.20 7.94
C ILE A 24 -6.80 5.03 7.85
N GLN A 25 -8.07 5.25 8.22
CA GLN A 25 -9.10 4.22 8.12
C GLN A 25 -9.30 3.74 6.68
N VAL A 26 -9.43 4.66 5.71
CA VAL A 26 -9.60 4.30 4.28
C VAL A 26 -8.35 3.63 3.73
N MET A 27 -7.16 4.13 4.08
CA MET A 27 -5.91 3.48 3.68
C MET A 27 -5.73 2.10 4.31
N SER A 28 -6.29 1.85 5.49
CA SER A 28 -6.23 0.52 6.12
C SER A 28 -6.97 -0.55 5.31
N VAL A 29 -8.02 -0.18 4.57
CA VAL A 29 -8.76 -1.07 3.67
C VAL A 29 -7.89 -1.49 2.48
N ASN A 30 -7.01 -0.61 2.00
CA ASN A 30 -6.07 -0.94 0.93
C ASN A 30 -5.16 -2.13 1.28
N LEU A 31 -4.82 -2.34 2.56
CA LEU A 31 -4.05 -3.51 2.98
C LEU A 31 -4.75 -4.83 2.63
N ILE A 32 -6.08 -4.86 2.71
CA ILE A 32 -6.88 -6.05 2.36
C ILE A 32 -6.84 -6.26 0.85
N ILE A 33 -7.06 -5.18 0.07
CA ILE A 33 -7.01 -5.22 -1.39
C ILE A 33 -5.64 -5.74 -1.87
N LEU A 34 -4.56 -5.19 -1.32
CA LEU A 34 -3.19 -5.61 -1.62
C LEU A 34 -2.93 -7.07 -1.26
N ALA A 35 -3.51 -7.59 -0.17
CA ALA A 35 -3.37 -9.01 0.18
C ALA A 35 -3.95 -9.92 -0.92
N PHE A 36 -5.11 -9.57 -1.49
CA PHE A 36 -5.69 -10.29 -2.64
C PHE A 36 -4.87 -10.10 -3.92
N GLN A 37 -4.19 -8.96 -4.06
CA GLN A 37 -3.33 -8.66 -5.20
C GLN A 37 -2.05 -9.50 -5.21
N VAL A 38 -1.41 -9.67 -4.04
CA VAL A 38 -0.09 -10.31 -3.92
C VAL A 38 -0.07 -11.74 -4.47
N ILE A 39 -1.11 -12.53 -4.19
CA ILE A 39 -1.16 -13.93 -4.66
C ILE A 39 -1.20 -13.98 -6.19
N GLN A 40 -2.10 -13.21 -6.82
CA GLN A 40 -2.22 -13.20 -8.28
C GLN A 40 -0.95 -12.67 -8.96
N LYS A 41 -0.37 -11.59 -8.42
CA LYS A 41 0.90 -11.06 -8.89
C LYS A 41 2.03 -12.10 -8.78
N THR A 42 2.08 -12.83 -7.68
CA THR A 42 3.09 -13.87 -7.46
C THR A 42 2.94 -15.00 -8.48
N ILE A 43 1.72 -15.44 -8.78
CA ILE A 43 1.46 -16.45 -9.81
C ILE A 43 1.92 -15.97 -11.18
N LEU A 44 1.61 -14.73 -11.56
CA LEU A 44 2.07 -14.14 -12.82
C LEU A 44 3.60 -14.06 -12.87
N THR A 45 4.26 -13.74 -11.76
CA THR A 45 5.73 -13.71 -11.66
C THR A 45 6.33 -15.10 -11.84
N ILE A 46 5.73 -16.13 -11.23
CA ILE A 46 6.17 -17.53 -11.39
C ILE A 46 6.01 -17.97 -12.85
N LYS A 47 4.96 -17.51 -13.54
CA LYS A 47 4.73 -17.77 -14.99
C LYS A 47 5.61 -16.91 -15.91
N ILE A 48 6.42 -16.00 -15.37
CA ILE A 48 7.25 -15.05 -16.13
C ILE A 48 6.39 -14.13 -17.02
N ASP A 49 5.09 -13.98 -16.71
CA ASP A 49 4.18 -13.12 -17.46
C ASP A 49 4.22 -11.68 -16.95
N PHE A 50 5.36 -11.03 -17.14
CA PHE A 50 5.55 -9.61 -16.84
C PHE A 50 4.77 -8.71 -17.79
N LYS A 51 4.37 -9.21 -18.97
CA LYS A 51 3.57 -8.46 -19.95
C LYS A 51 2.19 -8.15 -19.40
N THR A 52 1.52 -9.15 -18.82
CA THR A 52 0.23 -8.96 -18.16
C THR A 52 0.36 -8.06 -16.92
N GLN A 53 1.45 -8.22 -16.14
CA GLN A 53 1.72 -7.33 -15.01
C GLN A 53 1.86 -5.86 -15.42
N ALA A 54 2.68 -5.59 -16.44
CA ALA A 54 2.91 -4.25 -16.95
C ALA A 54 1.63 -3.63 -17.52
N LYS A 55 0.87 -4.38 -18.33
CA LYS A 55 -0.42 -3.90 -18.88
C LYS A 55 -1.39 -3.52 -17.78
N ALA A 56 -1.61 -4.39 -16.81
CA ALA A 56 -2.52 -4.10 -15.72
C ALA A 56 -2.06 -2.91 -14.87
N SER A 57 -0.75 -2.80 -14.59
CA SER A 57 -0.18 -1.67 -13.88
C SER A 57 -0.39 -0.35 -14.63
N LEU A 58 -0.09 -0.31 -15.93
CA LEU A 58 -0.24 0.89 -16.75
C LEU A 58 -1.70 1.35 -16.82
N ILE A 59 -2.62 0.43 -17.12
CA ILE A 59 -4.06 0.76 -17.18
C ILE A 59 -4.54 1.30 -15.83
N SER A 60 -4.13 0.67 -14.73
CA SER A 60 -4.55 1.09 -13.38
C SER A 60 -4.00 2.46 -13.00
N VAL A 61 -2.74 2.76 -13.34
CA VAL A 61 -2.13 4.06 -13.10
C VAL A 61 -2.78 5.15 -13.94
N ILE A 62 -3.12 4.88 -15.21
CA ILE A 62 -3.82 5.85 -16.06
C ILE A 62 -5.20 6.18 -15.48
N ILE A 63 -5.99 5.16 -15.12
CA ILE A 63 -7.33 5.35 -14.56
C ILE A 63 -7.26 6.04 -13.20
N GLY A 64 -6.39 5.56 -12.30
CA GLY A 64 -6.22 6.15 -10.98
C GLY A 64 -5.70 7.58 -11.03
N GLY A 65 -4.76 7.87 -11.94
CA GLY A 65 -4.27 9.21 -12.21
C GLY A 65 -5.36 10.14 -12.70
N ALA A 66 -6.19 9.70 -13.65
CA ALA A 66 -7.34 10.48 -14.11
C ALA A 66 -8.31 10.80 -12.96
N ILE A 67 -8.63 9.82 -12.12
CA ILE A 67 -9.49 10.01 -10.93
C ILE A 67 -8.87 11.02 -9.95
N GLY A 68 -7.57 10.89 -9.68
CA GLY A 68 -6.83 11.80 -8.81
C GLY A 68 -6.85 13.23 -9.33
N ILE A 69 -6.58 13.41 -10.62
CA ILE A 69 -6.59 14.73 -11.27
C ILE A 69 -7.98 15.36 -11.20
N VAL A 70 -9.03 14.60 -11.54
CA VAL A 70 -10.42 15.09 -11.48
C VAL A 70 -10.80 15.51 -10.05
N MET A 71 -10.42 14.74 -9.03
CA MET A 71 -10.68 15.10 -7.64
C MET A 71 -9.85 16.30 -7.16
N ALA A 72 -8.61 16.43 -7.63
CA ALA A 72 -7.75 17.57 -7.32
C ALA A 72 -8.35 18.86 -7.89
N TYR A 73 -8.81 18.85 -9.15
CA TYR A 73 -9.49 19.99 -9.77
C TYR A 73 -10.77 20.40 -9.04
N LYS A 74 -11.49 19.43 -8.46
CA LYS A 74 -12.68 19.69 -7.64
C LYS A 74 -12.37 20.17 -6.21
N GLY A 75 -11.10 20.34 -5.84
CA GLY A 75 -10.70 20.89 -4.55
C GLY A 75 -10.72 19.89 -3.38
N PHE A 76 -10.73 18.58 -3.63
CA PHE A 76 -10.78 17.55 -2.57
C PHE A 76 -9.46 17.41 -1.76
N GLY A 77 -8.38 18.10 -2.16
CA GLY A 77 -7.10 18.13 -1.43
C GLY A 77 -6.52 16.73 -1.23
N VAL A 78 -6.20 16.37 0.03
CA VAL A 78 -5.62 15.06 0.42
C VAL A 78 -6.45 13.87 -0.09
N TRP A 79 -7.77 14.02 -0.18
CA TRP A 79 -8.65 12.96 -0.66
C TRP A 79 -8.42 12.59 -2.12
N ALA A 80 -7.89 13.49 -2.94
CA ALA A 80 -7.53 13.19 -4.32
C ALA A 80 -6.43 12.12 -4.39
N LEU A 81 -5.43 12.20 -3.51
CA LEU A 81 -4.34 11.21 -3.43
C LEU A 81 -4.84 9.88 -2.86
N VAL A 82 -5.68 9.93 -1.84
CA VAL A 82 -6.27 8.71 -1.23
C VAL A 82 -7.13 7.97 -2.26
N ALA A 83 -7.96 8.69 -3.00
CA ALA A 83 -8.80 8.13 -4.05
C ALA A 83 -7.97 7.60 -5.22
N GLN A 84 -6.94 8.33 -5.67
CA GLN A 84 -5.99 7.86 -6.68
C GLN A 84 -5.36 6.54 -6.26
N PHE A 85 -4.74 6.48 -5.07
CA PHE A 85 -4.08 5.28 -4.59
C PHE A 85 -5.03 4.09 -4.48
N THR A 86 -6.22 4.32 -3.90
CA THR A 86 -7.23 3.28 -3.74
C THR A 86 -7.76 2.78 -5.08
N ALA A 87 -7.99 3.68 -6.04
CA ALA A 87 -8.40 3.33 -7.39
C ALA A 87 -7.33 2.47 -8.08
N ILE A 88 -6.05 2.88 -8.05
CA ILE A 88 -4.96 2.11 -8.65
C ILE A 88 -4.95 0.68 -8.11
N ASN A 89 -4.98 0.50 -6.78
CA ASN A 89 -4.95 -0.83 -6.19
C ASN A 89 -6.19 -1.66 -6.54
N LEU A 90 -7.38 -1.05 -6.56
CA LEU A 90 -8.63 -1.72 -6.93
C LEU A 90 -8.61 -2.18 -8.39
N PHE A 91 -8.26 -1.30 -9.33
CA PHE A 91 -8.19 -1.65 -10.74
C PHE A 91 -7.09 -2.68 -11.00
N GLN A 92 -5.93 -2.54 -10.37
CA GLN A 92 -4.83 -3.47 -10.57
C GLN A 92 -5.16 -4.85 -10.03
N THR A 93 -5.76 -4.92 -8.83
CA THR A 93 -6.26 -6.17 -8.26
C THR A 93 -7.32 -6.79 -9.16
N SER A 94 -8.31 -6.01 -9.60
CA SER A 94 -9.38 -6.51 -10.48
C SER A 94 -8.85 -7.06 -11.79
N LEU A 95 -7.89 -6.36 -12.43
CA LEU A 95 -7.25 -6.81 -13.66
C LEU A 95 -6.44 -8.08 -13.45
N TYR A 96 -5.67 -8.20 -12.36
CA TYR A 96 -4.98 -9.45 -12.04
C TYR A 96 -5.94 -10.62 -11.83
N TRP A 97 -7.05 -10.40 -11.13
CA TRP A 97 -8.10 -11.40 -10.92
C TRP A 97 -8.89 -11.76 -12.18
N TYR A 98 -8.86 -10.89 -13.19
CA TYR A 98 -9.44 -11.12 -14.51
C TYR A 98 -8.51 -11.91 -15.43
N PHE A 99 -7.23 -11.52 -15.51
CA PHE A 99 -6.26 -12.21 -16.36
C PHE A 99 -5.83 -13.55 -15.79
N GLU A 100 -5.60 -13.63 -14.47
CA GLU A 100 -5.23 -14.87 -13.81
C GLU A 100 -6.50 -15.62 -13.35
N LYS A 101 -6.71 -16.80 -13.94
CA LYS A 101 -7.89 -17.65 -13.65
C LYS A 101 -7.75 -18.42 -12.34
N TRP A 102 -6.61 -18.33 -11.65
CA TRP A 102 -6.44 -19.00 -10.38
C TRP A 102 -7.47 -18.50 -9.36
N ARG A 103 -8.22 -19.46 -8.80
CA ARG A 103 -9.20 -19.22 -7.73
C ARG A 103 -8.76 -19.97 -6.47
N PRO A 104 -8.89 -19.36 -5.29
CA PRO A 104 -8.59 -20.05 -4.04
C PRO A 104 -9.53 -21.24 -3.86
N LYS A 105 -8.96 -22.42 -3.63
CA LYS A 105 -9.73 -23.60 -3.20
C LYS A 105 -9.89 -23.53 -1.68
N LEU A 106 -11.08 -23.86 -1.17
CA LEU A 106 -11.37 -23.93 0.27
C LEU A 106 -10.77 -25.20 0.91
N ILE A 107 -9.46 -25.39 0.76
CA ILE A 107 -8.72 -26.53 1.30
C ILE A 107 -7.64 -25.99 2.24
N PHE A 108 -7.70 -26.36 3.51
CA PHE A 108 -6.73 -25.92 4.51
C PHE A 108 -5.71 -27.01 4.79
N SER A 109 -4.42 -26.69 4.60
CA SER A 109 -3.31 -27.57 4.94
C SER A 109 -2.45 -26.91 6.01
N LYS A 110 -2.42 -27.50 7.21
CA LYS A 110 -1.63 -26.99 8.35
C LYS A 110 -0.13 -27.02 8.07
N SER A 111 0.36 -28.01 7.32
CA SER A 111 1.77 -28.11 6.95
C SER A 111 2.19 -27.01 5.96
N SER A 112 1.36 -26.74 4.95
CA SER A 112 1.57 -25.65 3.99
C SER A 112 1.50 -24.29 4.67
N PHE A 113 0.54 -24.11 5.60
CA PHE A 113 0.42 -22.90 6.39
C PHE A 113 1.69 -22.64 7.22
N SER A 114 2.16 -23.62 7.99
CA SER A 114 3.36 -23.42 8.84
C SER A 114 4.61 -23.08 8.01
N ARG A 115 4.76 -23.68 6.83
CA ARG A 115 5.89 -23.40 5.93
C ARG A 115 5.81 -22.00 5.34
N LEU A 116 4.67 -21.63 4.78
CA LEU A 116 4.45 -20.32 4.17
C LEU A 116 4.44 -19.19 5.20
N PHE A 117 3.88 -19.43 6.39
CA PHE A 117 3.87 -18.47 7.49
C PHE A 117 5.29 -18.19 7.99
N GLY A 118 6.12 -19.23 8.16
CA GLY A 118 7.53 -19.05 8.56
C GLY A 118 8.36 -18.28 7.52
N PHE A 119 8.04 -18.42 6.23
CA PHE A 119 8.68 -17.64 5.16
C PHE A 119 8.17 -16.18 5.16
N GLY A 120 6.85 -16.00 5.16
CA GLY A 120 6.22 -14.69 5.12
C GLY A 120 6.52 -13.81 6.33
N SER A 121 6.61 -14.40 7.53
CA SER A 121 6.93 -13.66 8.75
C SER A 121 8.37 -13.11 8.74
N LYS A 122 9.34 -13.87 8.21
CA LYS A 122 10.72 -13.41 8.02
C LYS A 122 10.80 -12.26 7.02
N ILE A 123 10.09 -12.36 5.89
CA ILE A 123 9.99 -11.26 4.92
C ILE A 123 9.38 -10.02 5.55
N LEU A 124 8.31 -10.18 6.32
CA LEU A 124 7.65 -9.07 7.01
C LEU A 124 8.60 -8.41 8.02
N LEU A 125 9.32 -9.18 8.84
CA LEU A 125 10.33 -8.68 9.76
C LEU A 125 11.45 -7.91 9.04
N ALA A 126 11.99 -8.47 7.95
CA ALA A 126 13.01 -7.80 7.16
C ALA A 126 12.51 -6.45 6.59
N ASN A 127 11.29 -6.43 6.03
CA ASN A 127 10.69 -5.20 5.51
C ASN A 127 10.40 -4.16 6.62
N LEU A 128 9.99 -4.61 7.82
CA LEU A 128 9.80 -3.72 8.97
C LEU A 128 11.12 -3.09 9.41
N ILE A 129 12.17 -3.89 9.58
CA ILE A 129 13.51 -3.39 9.94
C ILE A 129 13.99 -2.38 8.89
N HIS A 130 13.84 -2.71 7.61
CA HIS A 130 14.23 -1.83 6.51
C HIS A 130 13.43 -0.51 6.52
N THR A 131 12.11 -0.59 6.74
CA THR A 131 11.25 0.60 6.84
C THR A 131 11.64 1.47 8.02
N ILE A 132 11.89 0.87 9.19
CA ILE A 132 12.36 1.59 10.38
C ILE A 132 13.69 2.26 10.12
N TYR A 133 14.64 1.57 9.46
CA TYR A 133 15.94 2.11 9.11
C TYR A 133 15.83 3.35 8.20
N LEU A 134 15.02 3.29 7.14
CA LEU A 134 14.82 4.42 6.23
C LEU A 134 14.13 5.61 6.91
N ASN A 135 13.09 5.34 7.71
CA ASN A 135 12.34 6.41 8.38
C ASN A 135 13.04 6.94 9.62
N LEU A 136 14.00 6.20 10.20
CA LEU A 136 14.85 6.67 11.30
C LEU A 136 15.66 7.89 10.88
N TYR A 137 16.19 7.91 9.66
CA TYR A 137 16.89 9.09 9.15
C TYR A 137 15.95 10.30 9.11
N THR A 138 14.74 10.16 8.56
CA THR A 138 13.77 11.25 8.53
C THR A 138 13.32 11.70 9.92
N LEU A 139 13.12 10.77 10.85
CA LEU A 139 12.73 11.07 12.24
C LEU A 139 13.85 11.73 13.05
N VAL A 140 15.09 11.28 12.89
CA VAL A 140 16.26 11.83 13.58
C VAL A 140 16.64 13.20 13.01
N ILE A 141 16.61 13.36 11.68
CA ILE A 141 16.87 14.63 11.01
C ILE A 141 15.76 15.63 11.36
N GLY A 142 14.49 15.24 11.27
CA GLY A 142 13.37 16.13 11.63
C GLY A 142 13.31 16.55 13.10
N LYS A 143 13.93 15.79 14.02
CA LYS A 143 14.01 16.12 15.45
C LYS A 143 15.26 16.95 15.81
N ARG A 144 16.36 16.84 15.06
CA ARG A 144 17.65 17.51 15.39
C ARG A 144 18.05 18.65 14.45
N PHE A 145 17.59 18.67 13.20
CA PHE A 145 17.94 19.71 12.23
C PHE A 145 16.68 20.50 11.87
N SER A 146 16.67 21.80 12.16
CA SER A 146 15.57 22.68 11.77
C SER A 146 15.47 22.75 10.25
N ALA A 147 14.28 23.07 9.73
CA ALA A 147 13.90 23.09 8.31
C ALA A 147 14.85 23.85 7.35
N THR A 148 15.84 24.58 7.87
CA THR A 148 16.89 25.31 7.15
C THR A 148 17.99 24.44 6.54
N ASP A 149 18.35 23.30 7.12
CA ASP A 149 19.46 22.46 6.60
C ASP A 149 19.01 21.36 5.62
N LEU A 150 17.72 20.97 5.64
CA LEU A 150 17.15 19.99 4.71
C LEU A 150 17.09 20.49 3.25
N GLY A 151 17.06 21.82 3.05
CA GLY A 151 17.09 22.43 1.73
C GLY A 151 18.37 22.13 0.95
N TYR A 152 19.48 21.84 1.63
CA TYR A 152 20.77 21.53 0.98
C TYR A 152 20.92 20.07 0.55
N TYR A 153 20.10 19.15 1.07
CA TYR A 153 20.23 17.71 0.79
C TYR A 153 19.26 17.17 -0.26
N THR A 154 18.31 17.99 -0.73
CA THR A 154 17.29 17.57 -1.70
C THR A 154 17.66 17.91 -3.16
N ARG A 155 18.95 17.82 -3.50
CA ARG A 155 19.42 17.79 -4.88
C ARG A 155 19.95 16.41 -5.23
#